data_AF-A0A9D2JSF6-F1
#
_entry.id   AF-A0A9D2JSF6-F1
#
_cell.length_a   1.000
_cell.length_b   1.000
_cell.length_c   1.000
_cell.angle_alpha   90.00
_cell.angle_beta   90.00
_cell.angle_gamma   90.00
#
_symmetry.space_group_name_H-M   'P 1'
#
loop_
_entity.id
_entity.type
_entity.pdbx_description
1 polymer ?
#
loop_
_entity_poly.entity_id
_entity_poly.type
_entity_poly.pdbx_seq_one_letter_code
_entity_poly.pdbx_strand_id
1 'polypeptide(L)'
;MKKRNPMVYAGVFLATLLLFLAANWIKVTFFGEKENGEEEQIKGEYALKALYLEDEEGNSIFINLTDEYPFSGTIPEGGLFDEAGEEMEEEDLNSGDVVNIWGNGVIAESYPAQYHGISKIQRTEQKNQEYLEKFSHYLSELFVPKDPAERPHLNVCYTDRLGAVAVIIPEPLSYTWSYEEENGETKTMTTDAPHILQAENLTEVNKLSQPMDMELQFNESPQQVKILVWEDSLAGAFGQNTGDIPEGREISVQETDSGNFQFTAEPGYVYLVTGTWEAGTADYGFATPATAE
;
A
#
# COMPACT_ATOMS: atom_id res chain seq x y z
N MET A 1 16.05 51.33 -13.56
CA MET A 1 15.97 50.86 -12.17
C MET A 1 14.58 51.17 -11.61
N LYS A 2 13.72 50.16 -11.45
CA LYS A 2 12.34 50.31 -10.96
C LYS A 2 12.35 50.56 -9.44
N LYS A 3 11.79 51.69 -8.99
CA LYS A 3 11.61 52.03 -7.57
C LYS A 3 10.56 51.09 -6.95
N ARG A 4 10.89 50.43 -5.84
CA ARG A 4 9.95 49.62 -5.03
C ARG A 4 9.17 50.56 -4.10
N ASN A 5 7.84 50.42 -4.07
CA ASN A 5 6.93 51.25 -3.29
C ASN A 5 6.93 50.83 -1.80
N PRO A 6 7.09 51.77 -0.85
CA PRO A 6 7.14 51.49 0.60
C PRO A 6 5.78 51.06 1.21
N MET A 7 4.69 51.14 0.45
CA MET A 7 3.34 50.81 0.92
C MET A 7 3.11 49.29 1.09
N VAL A 8 3.95 48.44 0.48
CA VAL A 8 3.84 46.97 0.57
C VAL A 8 4.41 46.46 1.90
N TYR A 9 5.42 47.12 2.46
CA TYR A 9 6.03 46.69 3.74
C TYR A 9 5.20 47.09 4.96
N ALA A 10 4.46 48.19 4.89
CA ALA A 10 3.56 48.60 5.97
C ALA A 10 2.36 47.64 6.15
N GLY A 11 1.84 47.08 5.05
CA GLY A 11 0.75 46.10 5.10
C GLY A 11 1.17 44.74 5.68
N VAL A 12 2.37 44.28 5.35
CA VAL A 12 2.90 43.01 5.87
C VAL A 12 3.26 43.12 7.36
N PHE A 13 3.82 44.25 7.79
CA PHE A 13 4.16 44.45 9.21
C PHE A 13 2.92 44.61 10.10
N LEU A 14 1.84 45.23 9.59
CA LEU A 14 0.57 45.33 10.32
C LEU A 14 -0.15 43.98 10.42
N ALA A 15 -0.09 43.15 9.36
CA ALA A 15 -0.64 41.80 9.37
C ALA A 15 0.11 40.86 10.35
N THR A 16 1.44 40.95 10.41
CA THR A 16 2.21 40.18 11.40
C THR A 16 1.98 40.65 12.83
N LEU A 17 1.83 41.97 13.07
CA LEU A 17 1.55 42.48 14.42
C LEU A 17 0.13 42.11 14.89
N LEU A 18 -0.86 42.08 13.98
CA LEU A 18 -2.20 41.56 14.26
C LEU A 18 -2.20 40.05 14.52
N LEU A 19 -1.34 39.27 13.83
CA LEU A 19 -1.15 37.84 14.13
C LEU A 19 -0.50 37.60 15.50
N PHE A 20 0.43 38.46 15.94
CA PHE A 20 1.00 38.35 17.29
C PHE A 20 0.04 38.80 18.40
N LEU A 21 -0.82 39.79 18.14
CA LEU A 21 -1.88 40.17 19.08
C LEU A 21 -3.00 39.11 19.12
N ALA A 22 -3.33 38.48 17.98
CA ALA A 22 -4.25 37.34 17.93
C ALA A 22 -3.66 36.08 18.59
N ALA A 23 -2.37 35.77 18.41
CA ALA A 23 -1.73 34.63 19.04
C ALA A 23 -1.66 34.75 20.58
N ASN A 24 -1.46 35.96 21.11
CA ASN A 24 -1.51 36.18 22.56
C ASN A 24 -2.94 36.23 23.12
N TRP A 25 -3.94 36.68 22.35
CA TRP A 25 -5.35 36.49 22.71
C TRP A 25 -5.77 35.03 22.65
N ILE A 26 -5.31 34.25 21.66
CA ILE A 26 -5.51 32.80 21.61
C ILE A 26 -4.87 32.16 22.84
N LYS A 27 -3.66 32.52 23.26
CA LYS A 27 -3.08 31.97 24.50
C LYS A 27 -3.83 32.36 25.77
N VAL A 28 -4.34 33.59 25.90
CA VAL A 28 -5.05 34.02 27.12
C VAL A 28 -6.49 33.51 27.16
N THR A 29 -7.13 33.29 26.02
CA THR A 29 -8.48 32.70 25.94
C THR A 29 -8.45 31.16 25.93
N PHE A 30 -7.38 30.51 25.43
CA PHE A 30 -7.20 29.05 25.46
C PHE A 30 -6.43 28.52 26.69
N PHE A 31 -5.56 29.31 27.35
CA PHE A 31 -4.90 28.94 28.63
C PHE A 31 -5.45 29.76 29.80
N GLY A 32 -6.73 30.15 29.70
CA GLY A 32 -7.40 31.05 30.62
C GLY A 32 -8.56 30.46 31.41
N GLU A 33 -8.79 29.14 31.41
CA GLU A 33 -9.50 28.44 32.49
C GLU A 33 -9.33 26.94 32.27
N LYS A 34 -8.64 26.27 33.19
CA LYS A 34 -8.65 24.81 33.26
C LYS A 34 -10.05 24.40 33.74
N GLU A 35 -10.91 23.97 32.81
CA GLU A 35 -12.08 23.15 33.14
C GLU A 35 -11.69 21.68 33.06
N ASN A 36 -12.03 20.94 34.11
CA ASN A 36 -11.70 19.54 34.36
C ASN A 36 -12.19 18.62 33.24
N GLY A 37 -11.30 18.24 32.33
CA GLY A 37 -11.29 16.89 31.76
C GLY A 37 -10.37 16.05 32.65
N GLU A 38 -10.88 14.97 33.24
CA GLU A 38 -10.09 14.09 34.10
C GLU A 38 -9.05 13.33 33.26
N GLU A 39 -7.87 13.94 33.09
CA GLU A 39 -6.63 13.23 32.77
C GLU A 39 -6.23 12.42 34.01
N GLU A 40 -6.68 11.17 34.11
CA GLU A 40 -6.18 10.25 35.15
C GLU A 40 -4.75 9.80 34.82
N GLN A 41 -3.77 10.50 35.41
CA GLN A 41 -2.39 10.00 35.49
C GLN A 41 -2.32 8.81 36.44
N ILE A 42 -2.32 7.59 35.88
CA ILE A 42 -1.91 6.40 36.60
C ILE A 42 -0.50 6.02 36.15
N LYS A 43 0.47 6.09 37.09
CA LYS A 43 1.82 5.50 36.98
C LYS A 43 2.74 5.96 35.82
N GLY A 44 2.57 7.18 35.30
CA GLY A 44 3.59 7.80 34.43
C GLY A 44 3.60 7.32 32.97
N GLU A 45 2.50 6.70 32.52
CA GLU A 45 2.24 6.45 31.11
C GLU A 45 1.22 7.50 30.63
N TYR A 46 1.52 8.19 29.53
CA TYR A 46 0.56 9.07 28.86
C TYR A 46 -0.51 8.17 28.22
N ALA A 47 -1.71 8.17 28.80
CA ALA A 47 -2.88 7.54 28.18
C ALA A 47 -3.43 8.50 27.12
N LEU A 48 -3.22 8.18 25.86
CA LEU A 48 -3.83 8.89 24.75
C LEU A 48 -5.20 8.27 24.50
N LYS A 49 -6.25 9.10 24.52
CA LYS A 49 -7.61 8.66 24.19
C LYS A 49 -7.81 8.73 22.69
N ALA A 50 -8.22 7.64 22.06
CA ALA A 50 -8.40 7.56 20.62
C ALA A 50 -9.70 6.86 20.22
N LEU A 51 -10.15 7.16 19.00
CA LEU A 51 -11.16 6.39 18.29
C LEU A 51 -10.46 5.39 17.37
N TYR A 52 -10.93 4.14 17.33
CA TYR A 52 -10.56 3.16 16.33
C TYR A 52 -11.50 3.25 15.12
N LEU A 53 -10.92 3.28 13.93
CA LEU A 53 -11.62 3.22 12.65
C LEU A 53 -10.97 2.16 11.77
N GLU A 54 -11.79 1.43 11.03
CA GLU A 54 -11.41 0.37 10.10
C GLU A 54 -12.35 0.40 8.88
N ASP A 55 -11.80 0.24 7.69
CA ASP A 55 -12.56 0.08 6.44
C ASP A 55 -12.94 -1.39 6.15
N GLU A 56 -13.60 -1.65 5.03
CA GLU A 56 -14.04 -3.00 4.65
C GLU A 56 -12.88 -3.91 4.21
N GLU A 57 -11.71 -3.34 3.89
CA GLU A 57 -10.50 -4.05 3.50
C GLU A 57 -9.60 -4.40 4.70
N GLY A 58 -10.00 -3.99 5.91
CA GLY A 58 -9.24 -4.19 7.15
C GLY A 58 -8.14 -3.15 7.38
N ASN A 59 -8.11 -2.06 6.60
CA ASN A 59 -7.18 -0.96 6.87
C ASN A 59 -7.68 -0.17 8.07
N SER A 60 -6.83 -0.05 9.10
CA SER A 60 -7.20 0.60 10.35
C SER A 60 -6.39 1.86 10.67
N ILE A 61 -7.02 2.79 11.38
CA ILE A 61 -6.43 4.05 11.83
C ILE A 61 -6.99 4.45 13.19
N PHE A 62 -6.18 5.12 14.01
CA PHE A 62 -6.62 5.74 15.25
C PHE A 62 -6.78 7.25 15.09
N ILE A 63 -7.77 7.83 15.76
CA ILE A 63 -7.97 9.28 15.83
C ILE A 63 -7.71 9.75 17.25
N ASN A 64 -6.69 10.57 17.47
CA ASN A 64 -6.47 11.21 18.77
C ASN A 64 -7.67 12.12 19.08
N LEU A 65 -8.44 11.80 20.11
CA LEU A 65 -9.67 12.53 20.44
C LEU A 65 -9.41 13.86 21.18
N THR A 66 -8.20 14.07 21.68
CA THR A 66 -7.80 15.32 22.35
C THR A 66 -7.38 16.38 21.34
N ASP A 67 -6.54 16.00 20.37
CA ASP A 67 -5.97 16.93 19.39
C ASP A 67 -6.56 16.77 17.98
N GLU A 68 -7.49 15.82 17.79
CA GLU A 68 -8.28 15.58 16.59
C GLU A 68 -7.47 15.28 15.30
N TYR A 69 -6.37 14.52 15.42
CA TYR A 69 -5.56 14.10 14.27
C TYR A 69 -5.49 12.56 14.13
N PRO A 70 -5.34 12.04 12.89
CA PRO A 70 -5.20 10.61 12.64
C PRO A 70 -3.76 10.13 12.85
N PHE A 71 -3.60 8.92 13.36
CA PHE A 71 -2.32 8.27 13.50
C PHE A 71 -2.42 6.75 13.32
N SER A 72 -1.38 6.16 12.74
CA SER A 72 -1.19 4.71 12.73
C SER A 72 -0.40 4.29 13.96
N GLY A 73 -0.72 3.12 14.48
CA GLY A 73 -0.05 2.54 15.63
C GLY A 73 -0.11 1.02 15.58
N THR A 74 0.94 0.36 16.04
CA THR A 74 0.97 -1.10 16.11
C THR A 74 0.14 -1.56 17.31
N ILE A 75 -0.82 -2.44 17.08
CA ILE A 75 -1.54 -3.12 18.17
C ILE A 75 -0.60 -4.19 18.74
N PRO A 76 -0.22 -4.11 20.04
CA PRO A 76 0.71 -5.05 20.63
C PRO A 76 0.04 -6.43 20.85
N GLU A 77 0.75 -7.51 20.50
CA GLU A 77 0.33 -8.88 20.79
C GLU A 77 0.09 -9.07 22.30
N GLY A 78 -1.11 -9.53 22.66
CA GLY A 78 -1.57 -9.69 24.05
C GLY A 78 -1.62 -8.39 24.88
N GLY A 79 -1.58 -7.23 24.23
CA GLY A 79 -1.65 -5.91 24.86
C GLY A 79 -2.96 -5.17 24.59
N LEU A 80 -3.98 -5.84 24.03
CA LEU A 80 -5.30 -5.30 23.76
C LEU A 80 -6.31 -5.86 24.77
N PHE A 81 -7.09 -4.96 25.39
CA PHE A 81 -8.02 -5.31 26.46
C PHE A 81 -9.39 -4.67 26.27
N ASP A 82 -10.42 -5.34 26.77
CA ASP A 82 -11.78 -4.82 26.80
C ASP A 82 -12.03 -3.84 27.97
N GLU A 83 -13.28 -3.40 28.12
CA GLU A 83 -13.71 -2.48 29.17
C GLU A 83 -13.57 -3.08 30.59
N ALA A 84 -13.67 -4.41 30.73
CA ALA A 84 -13.46 -5.12 31.98
C ALA A 84 -11.97 -5.34 32.30
N GLY A 85 -11.09 -5.10 31.33
CA GLY A 85 -9.65 -5.36 31.41
C GLY A 85 -9.29 -6.81 31.10
N GLU A 86 -10.18 -7.57 30.47
CA GLU A 86 -9.91 -8.89 29.92
C GLU A 86 -9.24 -8.74 28.55
N GLU A 87 -8.30 -9.64 28.24
CA GLU A 87 -7.58 -9.64 26.96
C GLU A 87 -8.55 -9.96 25.82
N MET A 88 -8.42 -9.25 24.71
CA MET A 88 -9.25 -9.42 23.50
C MET A 88 -8.37 -9.37 22.25
N GLU A 89 -8.89 -9.90 21.14
CA GLU A 89 -8.17 -9.93 19.88
C GLU A 89 -8.48 -8.69 19.02
N GLU A 90 -7.65 -8.43 18.00
CA GLU A 90 -7.83 -7.28 17.10
C GLU A 90 -9.16 -7.36 16.35
N GLU A 91 -9.62 -8.56 16.00
CA GLU A 91 -10.88 -8.79 15.29
C GLU A 91 -12.13 -8.44 16.14
N ASP A 92 -11.98 -8.27 17.46
CA ASP A 92 -13.06 -7.83 18.34
C ASP A 92 -13.20 -6.30 18.39
N LEU A 93 -12.25 -5.54 17.81
CA LEU A 93 -12.37 -4.10 17.63
C LEU A 93 -13.38 -3.78 16.52
N ASN A 94 -14.06 -2.65 16.68
CA ASN A 94 -15.01 -2.18 15.70
C ASN A 94 -14.82 -0.69 15.45
N SER A 95 -15.06 -0.25 14.21
CA SER A 95 -15.19 1.18 13.88
C SER A 95 -16.12 1.89 14.87
N GLY A 96 -15.60 2.93 15.52
CA GLY A 96 -16.30 3.69 16.56
C GLY A 96 -15.94 3.29 18.00
N ASP A 97 -15.15 2.23 18.21
CA ASP A 97 -14.64 1.88 19.54
C ASP A 97 -13.68 2.96 20.05
N VAL A 98 -13.86 3.37 21.30
CA VAL A 98 -13.01 4.37 21.95
C VAL A 98 -12.05 3.66 22.87
N VAL A 99 -10.76 3.93 22.69
CA VAL A 99 -9.67 3.27 23.40
C VAL A 99 -8.81 4.26 24.17
N ASN A 100 -8.22 3.78 25.27
CA ASN A 100 -7.06 4.40 25.88
C ASN A 100 -5.81 3.65 25.42
N ILE A 101 -4.79 4.40 25.00
CA ILE A 101 -3.54 3.88 24.45
C ILE A 101 -2.39 4.33 25.34
N TRP A 102 -1.64 3.37 25.87
CA TRP A 102 -0.42 3.62 26.64
C TRP A 102 0.80 3.23 25.82
N GLY A 103 1.88 3.98 26.00
CA GLY A 103 3.14 3.72 25.34
C GLY A 103 4.23 4.72 25.73
N ASN A 104 5.32 4.74 24.97
CA ASN A 104 6.49 5.59 25.25
C ASN A 104 6.28 7.10 24.98
N GLY A 105 5.12 7.51 24.44
CA GLY A 105 4.77 8.89 24.13
C GLY A 105 5.54 9.49 22.93
N VAL A 106 6.32 8.69 22.19
CA VAL A 106 7.07 9.14 21.02
C VAL A 106 6.23 8.95 19.77
N ILE A 107 5.73 10.06 19.23
CA ILE A 107 4.91 10.11 18.01
C ILE A 107 5.72 10.79 16.91
N ALA A 108 5.82 10.15 15.74
CA ALA A 108 6.48 10.73 14.58
C ALA A 108 5.56 11.73 13.87
N GLU A 109 6.10 12.90 13.53
CA GLU A 109 5.39 13.97 12.82
C GLU A 109 5.25 13.64 11.32
N SER A 110 4.21 12.87 10.97
CA SER A 110 3.79 12.53 9.61
C SER A 110 2.27 12.69 9.44
N TYR A 111 1.74 12.41 8.25
CA TYR A 111 0.30 12.35 8.01
C TYR A 111 -0.07 11.07 7.24
N PRO A 112 -0.75 10.09 7.89
CA PRO A 112 -1.10 10.08 9.31
C PRO A 112 0.16 10.07 10.20
N ALA A 113 0.04 10.53 11.46
CA ALA A 113 1.16 10.44 12.41
C ALA A 113 1.46 8.96 12.73
N GLN A 114 2.65 8.64 13.24
CA GLN A 114 3.01 7.25 13.56
C GLN A 114 3.36 7.08 15.03
N TYR A 115 2.76 6.10 15.69
CA TYR A 115 3.00 5.77 17.09
C TYR A 115 3.38 4.29 17.27
N HIS A 116 4.66 3.97 17.07
CA HIS A 116 5.17 2.59 17.20
C HIS A 116 5.41 2.13 18.65
N GLY A 117 5.41 3.06 19.61
CA GLY A 117 5.78 2.77 21.00
C GLY A 117 4.61 2.31 21.88
N ILE A 118 3.51 1.85 21.30
CA ILE A 118 2.32 1.40 22.01
C ILE A 118 2.63 0.10 22.76
N SER A 119 2.31 0.07 24.05
CA SER A 119 2.51 -1.09 24.92
C SER A 119 1.21 -1.69 25.44
N LYS A 120 0.12 -0.91 25.44
CA LYS A 120 -1.20 -1.36 25.85
C LYS A 120 -2.28 -0.53 25.17
N ILE A 121 -3.37 -1.19 24.77
CA ILE A 121 -4.60 -0.57 24.31
C ILE A 121 -5.75 -1.15 25.16
N GLN A 122 -6.66 -0.31 25.62
CA GLN A 122 -7.86 -0.77 26.33
C GLN A 122 -9.08 -0.06 25.80
N ARG A 123 -10.07 -0.83 25.34
CA ARG A 123 -11.38 -0.28 24.98
C ARG A 123 -12.07 0.27 26.22
N THR A 124 -12.70 1.42 26.04
CA THR A 124 -13.42 2.16 27.08
C THR A 124 -14.87 2.40 26.70
N GLU A 125 -15.20 2.37 25.41
CA GLU A 125 -16.55 2.50 24.89
C GLU A 125 -16.66 1.76 23.56
N GLN A 126 -17.79 1.11 23.32
CA GLN A 126 -18.08 0.42 22.05
C GLN A 126 -18.90 1.29 21.11
N LYS A 127 -18.49 1.34 19.84
CA LYS A 127 -19.27 1.86 18.72
C LYS A 127 -19.90 3.24 18.97
N ASN A 128 -19.11 4.18 19.48
CA ASN A 128 -19.56 5.56 19.70
C ASN A 128 -19.95 6.21 18.35
N GLN A 129 -21.25 6.37 18.14
CA GLN A 129 -21.81 6.85 16.87
C GLN A 129 -21.48 8.32 16.60
N GLU A 130 -21.39 9.16 17.64
CA GLU A 130 -21.09 10.58 17.48
C GLU A 130 -19.67 10.77 16.94
N TYR A 131 -18.69 10.05 17.49
CA TYR A 131 -17.32 10.08 17.00
C TYR A 131 -17.18 9.40 15.64
N LEU A 132 -17.91 8.31 15.40
CA LEU A 132 -17.91 7.66 14.09
C LEU A 132 -18.43 8.60 12.99
N GLU A 133 -19.55 9.28 13.22
CA GLU A 133 -20.08 10.29 12.29
C GLU A 133 -19.09 11.45 12.07
N LYS A 134 -18.43 11.90 13.14
CA LYS A 134 -17.47 13.01 13.07
C LYS A 134 -16.20 12.66 12.30
N PHE A 135 -15.65 11.45 12.50
CA PHE A 135 -14.29 11.11 12.08
C PHE A 135 -14.21 10.07 10.96
N SER A 136 -15.31 9.46 10.52
CA SER A 136 -15.34 8.48 9.43
C SER A 136 -14.75 8.98 8.10
N HIS A 137 -14.75 10.30 7.86
CA HIS A 137 -14.14 10.89 6.66
C HIS A 137 -12.64 10.57 6.53
N TYR A 138 -11.93 10.32 7.64
CA TYR A 138 -10.52 9.93 7.59
C TYR A 138 -10.29 8.59 6.88
N LEU A 139 -11.27 7.67 6.89
CA LEU A 139 -11.13 6.40 6.17
C LEU A 139 -11.00 6.65 4.67
N SER A 140 -11.87 7.45 4.06
CA SER A 140 -11.80 7.74 2.63
C SER A 140 -10.68 8.71 2.24
N GLU A 141 -10.21 9.56 3.16
CA GLU A 141 -9.10 10.46 2.91
C GLU A 141 -7.73 9.75 2.97
N LEU A 142 -7.57 8.78 3.87
CA LEU A 142 -6.30 8.10 4.12
C LEU A 142 -6.20 6.76 3.39
N PHE A 143 -7.32 6.08 3.22
CA PHE A 143 -7.44 4.83 2.49
C PHE A 143 -8.21 5.12 1.22
N VAL A 144 -7.48 5.45 0.16
CA VAL A 144 -8.05 5.55 -1.18
C VAL A 144 -8.33 4.11 -1.63
N PRO A 145 -9.59 3.74 -1.89
CA PRO A 145 -9.91 2.41 -2.39
C PRO A 145 -9.08 2.14 -3.65
N LYS A 146 -8.57 0.93 -3.78
CA LYS A 146 -7.84 0.53 -4.98
C LYS A 146 -8.75 0.72 -6.19
N ASP A 147 -8.22 1.31 -7.27
CA ASP A 147 -8.97 1.39 -8.52
C ASP A 147 -9.23 -0.04 -9.01
N PRO A 148 -10.48 -0.50 -9.10
CA PRO A 148 -10.77 -1.88 -9.48
C PRO A 148 -10.40 -2.18 -10.96
N ALA A 149 -10.16 -1.13 -11.75
CA ALA A 149 -9.60 -1.25 -13.10
C ALA A 149 -8.08 -1.50 -13.12
N GLU A 150 -7.39 -1.25 -11.99
CA GLU A 150 -5.96 -1.48 -11.86
C GLU A 150 -5.68 -2.99 -11.83
N ARG A 151 -4.79 -3.42 -12.72
CA ARG A 151 -4.36 -4.82 -12.82
C ARG A 151 -3.17 -5.04 -11.88
N PRO A 152 -2.95 -6.27 -11.42
CA PRO A 152 -1.77 -6.58 -10.64
C PRO A 152 -0.47 -6.28 -11.39
N HIS A 153 0.57 -5.89 -10.66
CA HIS A 153 1.92 -5.69 -11.17
C HIS A 153 2.77 -6.90 -10.82
N LEU A 154 3.70 -7.27 -11.70
CA LEU A 154 4.61 -8.39 -11.48
C LEU A 154 6.03 -7.87 -11.22
N ASN A 155 6.66 -8.37 -10.16
CA ASN A 155 8.09 -8.33 -9.96
C ASN A 155 8.69 -9.71 -10.17
N VAL A 156 9.83 -9.78 -10.88
CA VAL A 156 10.67 -10.97 -10.90
C VAL A 156 11.86 -10.75 -9.97
N CYS A 157 11.88 -11.52 -8.89
CA CYS A 157 12.83 -11.43 -7.81
C CYS A 157 13.87 -12.55 -7.89
N TYR A 158 15.13 -12.24 -7.61
CA TYR A 158 16.20 -13.23 -7.52
C TYR A 158 17.30 -12.76 -6.56
N THR A 159 18.16 -13.69 -6.13
CA THR A 159 19.34 -13.35 -5.32
C THR A 159 20.60 -13.66 -6.10
N ASP A 160 21.48 -12.67 -6.21
CA ASP A 160 22.81 -12.85 -6.79
C ASP A 160 23.91 -12.63 -5.73
N ARG A 161 25.16 -12.54 -6.18
CA ARG A 161 26.33 -12.31 -5.30
C ARG A 161 26.34 -10.93 -4.62
N LEU A 162 25.57 -9.96 -5.12
CA LEU A 162 25.48 -8.60 -4.60
C LEU A 162 24.28 -8.44 -3.66
N GLY A 163 23.22 -9.24 -3.83
CA GLY A 163 22.10 -9.32 -2.91
C GLY A 163 20.79 -9.71 -3.59
N ALA A 164 19.68 -9.46 -2.89
CA ALA A 164 18.34 -9.61 -3.45
C ALA A 164 18.04 -8.48 -4.45
N VAL A 165 17.46 -8.84 -5.59
CA VAL A 165 17.09 -7.94 -6.68
C VAL A 165 15.62 -8.18 -7.02
N ALA A 166 14.88 -7.11 -7.27
CA ALA A 166 13.52 -7.15 -7.79
C ALA A 166 13.47 -6.36 -9.10
N VAL A 167 13.04 -7.00 -10.18
CA VAL A 167 12.86 -6.37 -11.49
C VAL A 167 11.37 -6.22 -11.77
N ILE A 168 10.91 -4.98 -11.92
CA ILE A 168 9.51 -4.67 -12.22
C ILE A 168 9.23 -5.01 -13.68
N ILE A 169 8.13 -5.75 -13.91
CA ILE A 169 7.55 -5.97 -15.24
C ILE A 169 6.36 -4.99 -15.37
N PRO A 170 6.53 -3.87 -16.10
CA PRO A 170 5.74 -2.66 -15.88
C PRO A 170 4.28 -2.75 -16.32
N GLU A 171 3.96 -3.47 -17.39
CA GLU A 171 2.57 -3.65 -17.85
C GLU A 171 2.41 -5.07 -18.43
N PRO A 172 1.23 -5.69 -18.27
CA PRO A 172 0.92 -6.91 -19.01
C PRO A 172 0.86 -6.62 -20.50
N LEU A 173 1.32 -7.59 -21.31
CA LEU A 173 1.19 -7.58 -22.77
C LEU A 173 -0.28 -7.62 -23.16
N SER A 174 -1.01 -8.61 -22.65
CA SER A 174 -2.43 -8.83 -22.90
C SER A 174 -3.16 -9.08 -21.60
N TYR A 175 -4.45 -8.77 -21.58
CA TYR A 175 -5.31 -9.07 -20.43
C TYR A 175 -6.77 -9.09 -20.82
N THR A 176 -7.56 -9.80 -20.02
CA THR A 176 -9.01 -9.65 -19.94
C THR A 176 -9.36 -9.45 -18.48
N TRP A 177 -9.94 -8.31 -18.14
CA TRP A 177 -10.18 -7.90 -16.76
C TRP A 177 -11.61 -7.38 -16.62
N SER A 178 -12.34 -7.88 -15.62
CA SER A 178 -13.71 -7.50 -15.33
C SER A 178 -13.82 -6.97 -13.92
N TYR A 179 -14.52 -5.84 -13.77
CA TYR A 179 -14.77 -5.22 -12.48
C TYR A 179 -16.14 -4.54 -12.46
N GLU A 180 -16.66 -4.26 -11.27
CA GLU A 180 -17.92 -3.53 -11.08
C GLU A 180 -17.63 -2.03 -10.97
N GLU A 181 -18.33 -1.21 -11.75
CA GLU A 181 -18.29 0.26 -11.62
C GLU A 181 -19.21 0.74 -10.47
N GLU A 182 -19.05 1.98 -10.00
CA GLU A 182 -19.83 2.55 -8.88
C GLU A 182 -21.36 2.46 -9.07
N ASN A 183 -21.84 2.32 -10.31
CA ASN A 183 -23.26 2.18 -10.64
C ASN A 183 -23.78 0.72 -10.54
N GLY A 184 -22.93 -0.23 -10.18
CA GLY A 184 -23.24 -1.66 -10.12
C GLY A 184 -23.18 -2.38 -11.47
N GLU A 185 -22.73 -1.71 -12.54
CA GLU A 185 -22.55 -2.36 -13.85
C GLU A 185 -21.17 -3.01 -13.95
N THR A 186 -21.13 -4.25 -14.44
CA THR A 186 -19.86 -4.92 -14.74
C THR A 186 -19.28 -4.39 -16.04
N LYS A 187 -18.02 -3.97 -16.00
CA LYS A 187 -17.23 -3.59 -17.15
C LYS A 187 -16.10 -4.56 -17.38
N THR A 188 -15.95 -4.99 -18.62
CA THR A 188 -14.83 -5.84 -19.05
C THR A 188 -13.92 -5.06 -19.98
N MET A 189 -12.63 -5.04 -19.65
CA MET A 189 -11.56 -4.52 -20.48
C MET A 189 -10.76 -5.67 -21.07
N THR A 190 -10.52 -5.62 -22.38
CA THR A 190 -9.68 -6.59 -23.07
C THR A 190 -8.64 -5.84 -23.88
N THR A 191 -7.38 -6.22 -23.72
CA THR A 191 -6.29 -5.80 -24.60
C THR A 191 -5.70 -7.03 -25.26
N ASP A 192 -5.68 -7.00 -26.59
CA ASP A 192 -4.99 -7.99 -27.40
C ASP A 192 -3.60 -7.45 -27.76
N ALA A 193 -2.59 -8.29 -27.65
CA ALA A 193 -1.22 -7.96 -27.98
C ALA A 193 -0.63 -8.99 -28.93
N PRO A 194 0.34 -8.59 -29.77
CA PRO A 194 1.14 -9.53 -30.53
C PRO A 194 1.74 -10.60 -29.61
N HIS A 195 2.04 -11.76 -30.19
CA HIS A 195 2.69 -12.84 -29.45
C HIS A 195 3.98 -12.33 -28.78
N ILE A 196 4.36 -12.86 -27.61
CA ILE A 196 5.51 -12.37 -26.83
C ILE A 196 6.82 -12.29 -27.65
N LEU A 197 7.05 -13.23 -28.56
CA LEU A 197 8.20 -13.22 -29.48
C LEU A 197 8.18 -12.08 -30.51
N GLN A 198 7.06 -11.38 -30.66
CA GLN A 198 6.89 -10.20 -31.51
C GLN A 198 6.85 -8.91 -30.68
N ALA A 199 6.88 -9.00 -29.34
CA ALA A 199 6.85 -7.84 -28.47
C ALA A 199 8.12 -6.99 -28.64
N GLU A 200 7.94 -5.68 -28.77
CA GLU A 200 9.04 -4.73 -28.80
C GLU A 200 9.45 -4.36 -27.36
N ASN A 201 10.75 -4.33 -27.08
CA ASN A 201 11.30 -3.90 -25.78
C ASN A 201 10.84 -4.73 -24.56
N LEU A 202 10.91 -6.06 -24.66
CA LEU A 202 10.73 -6.93 -23.49
C LEU A 202 11.72 -6.58 -22.38
N THR A 203 11.26 -6.62 -21.13
CA THR A 203 12.12 -6.42 -19.97
C THR A 203 13.15 -7.54 -19.88
N GLU A 204 14.45 -7.18 -19.85
CA GLU A 204 15.52 -8.12 -19.58
C GLU A 204 15.69 -8.31 -18.06
N VAL A 205 15.34 -9.49 -17.56
CA VAL A 205 15.54 -9.91 -16.16
C VAL A 205 16.87 -10.65 -16.06
N ASN A 206 17.94 -9.87 -15.86
CA ASN A 206 19.31 -10.36 -15.70
C ASN A 206 19.87 -11.09 -16.94
N LYS A 207 21.20 -11.16 -17.03
CA LYS A 207 21.90 -12.00 -18.03
C LYS A 207 22.47 -13.21 -17.33
N LEU A 208 21.99 -14.39 -17.69
CA LEU A 208 22.30 -15.62 -16.99
C LEU A 208 23.42 -16.38 -17.72
N SER A 209 24.33 -16.96 -16.94
CA SER A 209 25.34 -17.91 -17.43
C SER A 209 25.00 -19.37 -17.11
N GLN A 210 24.05 -19.58 -16.20
CA GLN A 210 23.56 -20.88 -15.72
C GLN A 210 22.13 -20.69 -15.20
N PRO A 211 21.35 -21.77 -15.02
CA PRO A 211 20.02 -21.68 -14.44
C PRO A 211 20.01 -21.01 -13.06
N MET A 212 18.94 -20.28 -12.76
CA MET A 212 18.77 -19.51 -11.53
C MET A 212 17.33 -19.61 -11.04
N ASP A 213 17.14 -19.89 -9.76
CA ASP A 213 15.81 -19.82 -9.15
C ASP A 213 15.38 -18.35 -9.03
N MET A 214 14.16 -18.08 -9.48
CA MET A 214 13.52 -16.78 -9.45
C MET A 214 12.13 -16.90 -8.83
N GLU A 215 11.65 -15.80 -8.27
CA GLU A 215 10.36 -15.70 -7.65
C GLU A 215 9.52 -14.64 -8.35
N LEU A 216 8.26 -14.97 -8.64
CA LEU A 216 7.25 -14.05 -9.14
C LEU A 216 6.49 -13.50 -7.95
N GLN A 217 6.61 -12.20 -7.74
CA GLN A 217 5.90 -11.47 -6.69
C GLN A 217 4.89 -10.54 -7.35
N PHE A 218 3.62 -10.86 -7.17
CA PHE A 218 2.52 -9.98 -7.56
C PHE A 218 2.15 -9.07 -6.38
N ASN A 219 1.72 -7.84 -6.65
CA ASN A 219 1.13 -7.00 -5.59
C ASN A 219 -0.26 -7.48 -5.14
N GLU A 220 -0.87 -8.39 -5.89
CA GLU A 220 -2.10 -9.12 -5.55
C GLU A 220 -1.94 -10.56 -6.02
N SER A 221 -2.00 -11.52 -5.10
CA SER A 221 -1.70 -12.92 -5.42
C SER A 221 -2.75 -13.54 -6.36
N PRO A 222 -2.34 -14.08 -7.52
CA PRO A 222 -3.24 -14.83 -8.40
C PRO A 222 -3.66 -16.17 -7.79
N GLN A 223 -4.82 -16.66 -8.19
CA GLN A 223 -5.30 -18.03 -7.89
C GLN A 223 -4.47 -19.09 -8.64
N GLN A 224 -3.91 -18.72 -9.78
CA GLN A 224 -3.08 -19.61 -10.60
C GLN A 224 -2.04 -18.83 -11.39
N VAL A 225 -0.86 -19.41 -11.52
CA VAL A 225 0.20 -18.96 -12.43
C VAL A 225 0.53 -20.05 -13.42
N LYS A 226 0.68 -19.68 -14.70
CA LYS A 226 1.20 -20.52 -15.77
C LYS A 226 2.38 -19.82 -16.44
N ILE A 227 3.42 -20.57 -16.78
CA ILE A 227 4.59 -20.02 -17.49
C ILE A 227 4.83 -20.82 -18.77
N LEU A 228 4.89 -20.11 -19.90
CA LEU A 228 5.34 -20.63 -21.19
C LEU A 228 6.69 -20.01 -21.55
N VAL A 229 7.59 -20.80 -22.15
CA VAL A 229 8.93 -20.34 -22.53
C VAL A 229 9.30 -20.68 -23.96
N TRP A 230 10.12 -19.81 -24.56
CA TRP A 230 10.69 -19.93 -25.89
C TRP A 230 12.16 -19.51 -25.88
N GLU A 231 12.96 -20.04 -26.81
CA GLU A 231 14.34 -19.56 -26.99
C GLU A 231 14.33 -18.08 -27.43
N ASP A 232 15.22 -17.27 -26.84
CA ASP A 232 15.32 -15.84 -27.13
C ASP A 232 15.77 -15.55 -28.58
N SER A 233 16.47 -16.50 -29.21
CA SER A 233 16.88 -16.44 -30.62
C SER A 233 15.71 -16.30 -31.60
N LEU A 234 14.51 -16.65 -31.16
CA LEU A 234 13.27 -16.55 -31.91
C LEU A 234 12.60 -15.16 -31.82
N ALA A 235 13.05 -14.30 -30.90
CA ALA A 235 12.49 -12.96 -30.72
C ALA A 235 12.70 -12.09 -31.97
N GLY A 236 11.64 -11.45 -32.44
CA GLY A 236 11.63 -10.62 -33.65
C GLY A 236 11.67 -11.38 -34.98
N ALA A 237 11.77 -12.72 -34.97
CA ALA A 237 11.95 -13.51 -36.20
C ALA A 237 10.68 -13.61 -37.07
N PHE A 238 9.50 -13.36 -36.51
CA PHE A 238 8.22 -13.72 -37.14
C PHE A 238 7.45 -12.53 -37.76
N GLY A 239 7.92 -11.30 -37.61
CA GLY A 239 7.22 -10.12 -38.13
C GLY A 239 5.76 -10.09 -37.68
N GLN A 240 4.80 -10.09 -38.62
CA GLN A 240 3.36 -10.16 -38.35
C GLN A 240 2.75 -11.56 -38.57
N ASN A 241 3.55 -12.56 -38.93
CA ASN A 241 3.05 -13.91 -39.22
C ASN A 241 3.03 -14.76 -37.96
N THR A 242 1.84 -15.01 -37.42
CA THR A 242 1.65 -15.79 -36.19
C THR A 242 1.57 -17.30 -36.43
N GLY A 243 1.29 -17.75 -37.67
CA GLY A 243 1.01 -19.15 -37.97
C GLY A 243 2.23 -20.08 -37.91
N ASP A 244 3.43 -19.51 -37.98
CA ASP A 244 4.71 -20.24 -37.94
C ASP A 244 5.40 -20.15 -36.57
N ILE A 245 4.79 -19.47 -35.60
CA ILE A 245 5.34 -19.35 -34.24
C ILE A 245 5.21 -20.71 -33.56
N PRO A 246 6.31 -21.30 -33.03
CA PRO A 246 6.24 -22.57 -32.33
C PRO A 246 5.47 -22.43 -31.01
N GLU A 247 4.80 -23.51 -30.59
CA GLU A 247 4.15 -23.56 -29.28
C GLU A 247 5.18 -23.41 -28.15
N GLY A 248 4.81 -22.65 -27.12
CA GLY A 248 5.65 -22.46 -25.94
C GLY A 248 5.73 -23.73 -25.10
N ARG A 249 6.89 -23.97 -24.50
CA ARG A 249 7.07 -25.05 -23.53
C ARG A 249 6.55 -24.58 -22.18
N GLU A 250 5.64 -25.33 -21.58
CA GLU A 250 5.21 -25.07 -20.20
C GLU A 250 6.27 -25.51 -19.20
N ILE A 251 6.54 -24.68 -18.19
CA ILE A 251 7.46 -25.00 -17.09
C ILE A 251 6.73 -25.02 -15.75
N SER A 252 7.28 -25.79 -14.81
CA SER A 252 6.70 -25.91 -13.47
C SER A 252 6.95 -24.65 -12.64
N VAL A 253 5.91 -24.26 -11.90
CA VAL A 253 5.94 -23.20 -10.91
C VAL A 253 5.47 -23.78 -9.58
N GLN A 254 6.07 -23.34 -8.47
CA GLN A 254 5.74 -23.81 -7.13
C GLN A 254 5.38 -22.62 -6.24
N GLU A 255 4.28 -22.72 -5.50
CA GLU A 255 3.94 -21.73 -4.48
C GLU A 255 4.89 -21.88 -3.29
N THR A 256 5.35 -20.75 -2.77
CA THR A 256 6.24 -20.64 -1.61
C THR A 256 5.44 -20.44 -0.33
N ASP A 257 6.06 -20.65 0.84
CA ASP A 257 5.42 -20.41 2.13
C ASP A 257 4.97 -18.95 2.33
N SER A 258 5.55 -18.01 1.58
CA SER A 258 5.17 -16.60 1.53
C SER A 258 4.00 -16.28 0.58
N GLY A 259 3.44 -17.28 -0.12
CA GLY A 259 2.38 -17.10 -1.11
C GLY A 259 2.84 -16.54 -2.47
N ASN A 260 4.15 -16.45 -2.69
CA ASN A 260 4.75 -16.10 -3.99
C ASN A 260 5.02 -17.36 -4.82
N PHE A 261 5.37 -17.18 -6.10
CA PHE A 261 5.54 -18.29 -7.04
C PHE A 261 6.99 -18.44 -7.52
N GLN A 262 7.63 -19.58 -7.24
CA GLN A 262 9.01 -19.86 -7.62
C GLN A 262 9.10 -20.72 -8.89
N PHE A 263 10.08 -20.40 -9.75
CA PHE A 263 10.46 -21.20 -10.92
C PHE A 263 11.98 -21.10 -11.16
N THR A 264 12.54 -22.03 -11.95
CA THR A 264 13.94 -21.96 -12.37
C THR A 264 14.05 -21.36 -13.77
N ALA A 265 14.66 -20.18 -13.87
CA ALA A 265 14.96 -19.52 -15.14
C ALA A 265 16.24 -20.09 -15.76
N GLU A 266 16.21 -20.31 -17.07
CA GLU A 266 17.33 -20.76 -17.90
C GLU A 266 17.89 -19.62 -18.76
N PRO A 267 19.20 -19.61 -19.06
CA PRO A 267 19.80 -18.61 -19.95
C PRO A 267 19.29 -18.76 -21.39
N GLY A 268 19.02 -17.63 -22.05
CA GLY A 268 18.64 -17.59 -23.47
C GLY A 268 17.15 -17.86 -23.74
N TYR A 269 16.27 -17.43 -22.83
CA TYR A 269 14.83 -17.68 -22.94
C TYR A 269 14.00 -16.42 -22.75
N VAL A 270 12.81 -16.45 -23.36
CA VAL A 270 11.70 -15.51 -23.21
C VAL A 270 10.56 -16.22 -22.49
N TYR A 271 9.97 -15.55 -21.50
CA TYR A 271 8.97 -16.10 -20.58
C TYR A 271 7.67 -15.30 -20.68
N LEU A 272 6.57 -16.01 -20.90
CA LEU A 272 5.21 -15.49 -20.78
C LEU A 272 4.61 -16.06 -19.49
N VAL A 273 4.38 -15.18 -18.53
CA VAL A 273 3.74 -15.50 -17.26
C VAL A 273 2.27 -15.08 -17.34
N THR A 274 1.36 -16.04 -17.27
CA THR A 274 -0.08 -15.79 -17.20
C THR A 274 -0.52 -15.92 -15.75
N GLY A 275 -1.03 -14.85 -15.17
CA GLY A 275 -1.72 -14.86 -13.89
C GLY A 275 -3.24 -14.92 -14.07
N THR A 276 -3.92 -15.65 -13.20
CA THR A 276 -5.39 -15.75 -13.16
C THR A 276 -5.90 -15.33 -11.78
N TRP A 277 -6.80 -14.35 -11.77
CA TRP A 277 -7.54 -13.85 -10.61
C TRP A 277 -9.03 -14.03 -10.83
N GLU A 278 -9.84 -13.78 -9.80
CA GLU A 278 -11.29 -13.75 -9.94
C GLU A 278 -11.76 -12.71 -10.97
N ALA A 279 -11.13 -11.53 -10.96
CA ALA A 279 -11.42 -10.43 -11.88
C ALA A 279 -10.98 -10.72 -13.32
N GLY A 280 -10.04 -11.65 -13.56
CA GLY A 280 -9.63 -11.99 -14.92
C GLY A 280 -8.21 -12.52 -15.05
N THR A 281 -7.61 -12.30 -16.22
CA THR A 281 -6.28 -12.83 -16.59
C THR A 281 -5.40 -11.73 -17.14
N ALA A 282 -4.10 -11.83 -16.88
CA ALA A 282 -3.09 -10.93 -17.42
C ALA A 282 -1.81 -11.68 -17.76
N ASP A 283 -1.18 -11.31 -18.87
CA ASP A 283 0.01 -11.94 -19.42
C ASP A 283 1.21 -10.99 -19.32
N TYR A 284 2.27 -11.41 -18.64
CA TYR A 284 3.48 -10.61 -18.42
C TYR A 284 4.66 -11.25 -19.16
N GLY A 285 5.41 -10.44 -19.91
CA GLY A 285 6.53 -10.89 -20.71
C GLY A 285 7.87 -10.38 -20.21
N PHE A 286 8.86 -11.26 -20.14
CA PHE A 286 10.26 -10.88 -19.91
C PHE A 286 11.23 -11.85 -20.57
N ALA A 287 12.51 -11.49 -20.61
CA ALA A 287 13.59 -12.32 -21.14
C ALA A 287 14.72 -12.48 -20.12
N THR A 288 15.43 -13.61 -20.15
CA THR A 288 16.67 -13.84 -19.40
C THR A 288 17.79 -14.18 -20.40
N PRO A 289 18.40 -13.18 -21.06
CA PRO A 289 19.40 -13.44 -22.10
C PRO A 289 20.59 -14.23 -21.57
N ALA A 290 21.21 -15.02 -22.44
CA ALA A 290 22.47 -15.66 -22.11
C ALA A 290 23.61 -14.61 -22.06
N THR A 291 24.52 -14.73 -21.09
CA THR A 291 25.80 -14.02 -21.19
C THR A 291 26.58 -14.53 -22.39
N ALA A 292 27.09 -13.62 -23.23
CA ALA A 292 28.03 -14.00 -24.28
C ALA A 292 29.30 -14.62 -23.67
N GLU A 293 29.74 -15.76 -24.20
CA GLU A 293 31.01 -16.41 -23.86
C GLU A 293 32.23 -15.52 -24.15
#